data_AF-A0A817V8S7-F1
#
_entry.id   AF-A0A817V8S7-F1
#
_cell.length_a   1.000
_cell.length_b   1.000
_cell.length_c   1.000
_cell.angle_alpha   90.00
_cell.angle_beta   90.00
_cell.angle_gamma   90.00
#
_symmetry.space_group_name_H-M   'P 1'
#
loop_
_entity.id
_entity.type
_entity.pdbx_description
1 polymer ?
#
loop_
_entity_poly.entity_id
_entity_poly.type
_entity_poly.pdbx_seq_one_letter_code
_entity_poly.pdbx_strand_id
1 'polypeptide(L)'
;MCCLGPNRSILTILDETFAFDSNAEIYRTLENSDIKSNDIIEFANGWYAYPDLNTFDSPLLLATLTLRNIKPSKALSPWNTKLDNSTTIPLTEIATRQLEALFNLSQLLFGLARGEQSNYTFRDLQLGHPPRRFREAGFNKFPNNNRSTDFFGTFQLIVNDILKSGAIDIVYMMYKDPRIRCVKQKSLDLLTNITTINEVGYFILDRYCQFLIQLIQGIRDGHLIEEKIPSLSVLIRLCKVIVEKNLLNHYQHLIDMQFIDILIDLFEYQQYKTNESIVYFIKFESLALQCLYIMLQCASHVDMWSEKAQIRLVNYCCTILYKSILDDDDDDKCDDYSKRIEINHILYAEQHEMTHSLSYSILTFLSIVRCRKEIGRFYRENEHFRELLNAMRQKYNSRNKYLSRDSSISSALDQLINSMFDRHELKKKKKYYYHRHIHLHYYHTLDLSHLQKVADQ
;
A
#
# COMPACT_ATOMS: atom_id res chain seq x y z
N MET A 1 2.40 2.57 -9.80
CA MET A 1 3.38 3.36 -9.02
C MET A 1 3.37 2.84 -7.59
N CYS A 2 4.34 2.01 -7.21
CA CYS A 2 4.67 1.76 -5.81
C CYS A 2 6.04 2.38 -5.59
N CYS A 3 6.05 3.53 -4.92
CA CYS A 3 7.27 4.23 -4.54
C CYS A 3 7.88 3.51 -3.33
N LEU A 4 8.70 2.49 -3.61
CA LEU A 4 9.81 2.15 -2.72
C LEU A 4 11.01 2.86 -3.31
N GLY A 5 11.47 3.91 -2.63
CA GLY A 5 12.73 4.57 -2.96
C GLY A 5 13.88 3.55 -2.88
N PRO A 6 14.92 3.71 -3.70
CA PRO A 6 16.13 2.93 -3.53
C PRO A 6 16.77 3.38 -2.20
N ASN A 7 17.17 2.43 -1.35
CA ASN A 7 17.96 2.61 -0.11
C ASN A 7 17.28 2.47 1.26
N ARG A 8 16.11 1.83 1.38
CA ARG A 8 15.76 1.12 2.63
C ARG A 8 15.39 -0.32 2.30
N SER A 9 16.23 -1.23 2.78
CA SER A 9 16.17 -2.66 2.50
C SER A 9 14.87 -3.28 3.03
N ILE A 10 14.40 -4.31 2.33
CA ILE A 10 13.40 -5.27 2.82
C ILE A 10 13.76 -5.79 4.23
N LEU A 11 15.02 -5.69 4.65
CA LEU A 11 15.50 -6.01 6.00
C LEU A 11 14.80 -5.20 7.09
N THR A 12 14.46 -3.91 6.92
CA THR A 12 13.84 -3.14 8.02
C THR A 12 12.38 -3.56 8.30
N ILE A 13 11.67 -4.08 7.31
CA ILE A 13 10.32 -4.66 7.48
C ILE A 13 10.41 -6.06 8.10
N LEU A 14 11.54 -6.75 7.92
CA LEU A 14 11.79 -8.06 8.49
C LEU A 14 12.39 -7.98 9.90
N ASP A 15 13.19 -6.98 10.24
CA ASP A 15 13.82 -6.81 11.56
C ASP A 15 12.78 -6.60 12.68
N GLU A 16 11.65 -5.95 12.39
CA GLU A 16 10.57 -5.74 13.36
C GLU A 16 9.61 -6.95 13.49
N THR A 17 9.66 -7.91 12.55
CA THR A 17 8.79 -9.12 12.56
C THR A 17 9.58 -10.41 12.84
N PHE A 18 10.89 -10.39 12.62
CA PHE A 18 11.83 -11.50 12.76
C PHE A 18 13.06 -10.93 13.47
N ALA A 19 13.15 -11.09 14.79
CA ALA A 19 14.33 -10.67 15.54
C ALA A 19 15.57 -11.41 15.00
N PHE A 20 16.43 -10.70 14.28
CA PHE A 20 17.69 -11.20 13.75
C PHE A 20 18.83 -10.78 14.66
N ASP A 21 19.39 -11.74 15.40
CA ASP A 21 20.69 -11.57 16.04
C ASP A 21 21.66 -12.69 15.63
N SER A 22 22.82 -12.26 15.13
CA SER A 22 24.11 -12.95 14.95
C SER A 22 24.15 -14.48 14.73
N ASN A 23 24.01 -14.94 13.48
CA ASN A 23 24.29 -16.34 13.11
C ASN A 23 25.45 -16.53 12.10
N ALA A 24 26.25 -15.50 11.84
CA ALA A 24 27.27 -15.53 10.77
C ALA A 24 28.33 -16.65 10.90
N GLU A 25 28.53 -17.21 12.09
CA GLU A 25 29.62 -18.15 12.38
C GLU A 25 29.23 -19.63 12.19
N ILE A 26 27.94 -19.98 12.33
CA ILE A 26 27.43 -21.35 12.07
C ILE A 26 27.33 -21.62 10.55
N TYR A 27 27.20 -20.57 9.73
CA TYR A 27 26.92 -20.71 8.30
C TYR A 27 28.14 -20.96 7.40
N ARG A 28 29.36 -20.58 7.82
CA ARG A 28 30.57 -21.00 7.09
C ARG A 28 30.77 -22.52 7.08
N THR A 29 30.14 -23.23 8.02
CA THR A 29 30.22 -24.68 8.13
C THR A 29 29.23 -25.38 7.18
N LEU A 30 28.10 -24.74 6.82
CA LEU A 30 27.07 -25.29 5.94
C LEU A 30 27.40 -25.12 4.45
N GLU A 31 28.14 -24.07 4.05
CA GLU A 31 28.61 -23.87 2.65
C GLU A 31 29.58 -24.96 2.16
N ASN A 32 30.21 -25.71 3.07
CA ASN A 32 31.16 -26.79 2.75
C ASN A 32 30.55 -28.20 2.83
N SER A 33 29.23 -28.31 3.06
CA SER A 33 28.55 -29.61 3.15
C SER A 33 27.78 -29.93 1.87
N ASP A 34 27.95 -31.14 1.35
CA ASP A 34 27.18 -31.73 0.26
C ASP A 34 25.70 -31.90 0.68
N ILE A 35 24.95 -30.80 0.73
CA ILE A 35 23.51 -30.78 1.02
C ILE A 35 22.80 -31.36 -0.20
N LYS A 36 22.19 -32.54 -0.05
CA LYS A 36 21.41 -33.19 -1.11
C LYS A 36 20.08 -32.45 -1.28
N SER A 37 19.46 -32.58 -2.45
CA SER A 37 18.23 -31.85 -2.85
C SER A 37 17.00 -32.02 -1.94
N ASN A 38 17.08 -32.83 -0.89
CA ASN A 38 15.98 -33.14 0.03
C ASN A 38 16.24 -32.68 1.48
N ASP A 39 17.39 -32.07 1.77
CA ASP A 39 17.75 -31.72 3.14
C ASP A 39 17.10 -30.38 3.53
N ILE A 40 16.07 -30.43 4.36
CA ILE A 40 15.39 -29.26 4.91
C ILE A 40 16.41 -28.45 5.73
N ILE A 41 16.50 -27.15 5.46
CA ILE A 41 17.41 -26.25 6.17
C ILE A 41 16.64 -25.63 7.33
N GLU A 42 17.01 -25.99 8.55
CA GLU A 42 16.47 -25.39 9.78
C GLU A 42 17.27 -24.14 10.17
N PHE A 43 16.57 -23.04 10.44
CA PHE A 43 17.13 -21.80 10.94
C PHE A 43 16.98 -21.70 12.46
N ALA A 44 17.86 -20.94 13.11
CA ALA A 44 17.88 -20.77 14.57
C ALA A 44 16.57 -20.20 15.15
N ASN A 45 15.76 -19.52 14.33
CA ASN A 45 14.44 -18.99 14.67
C ASN A 45 13.30 -20.02 14.52
N GLY A 46 13.63 -21.29 14.27
CA GLY A 46 12.66 -22.39 14.13
C GLY A 46 11.96 -22.46 12.77
N TRP A 47 12.40 -21.65 11.79
CA TRP A 47 11.90 -21.72 10.42
C TRP A 47 12.65 -22.77 9.61
N TYR A 48 12.01 -23.25 8.56
CA TYR A 48 12.57 -24.21 7.63
C TYR A 48 12.55 -23.63 6.22
N ALA A 49 13.63 -23.82 5.45
CA ALA A 49 13.66 -23.59 4.01
C ALA A 49 13.92 -24.88 3.24
N TYR A 50 13.27 -24.99 2.08
CA TYR A 50 13.37 -26.17 1.23
C TYR A 50 14.34 -25.88 0.05
N PRO A 51 15.42 -26.67 -0.10
CA PRO A 51 16.43 -26.48 -1.15
C PRO A 51 15.88 -26.24 -2.55
N ASP A 52 14.87 -27.01 -2.93
CA ASP A 52 14.21 -26.99 -4.24
C ASP A 52 13.40 -25.71 -4.49
N LEU A 53 12.91 -25.05 -3.43
CA LEU A 53 12.19 -23.79 -3.51
C LEU A 53 13.10 -22.56 -3.54
N ASN A 54 14.43 -22.71 -3.38
CA ASN A 54 15.41 -21.61 -3.40
C ASN A 54 15.69 -21.02 -4.80
N THR A 55 14.79 -21.26 -5.74
CA THR A 55 14.87 -20.81 -7.13
C THR A 55 13.61 -20.02 -7.46
N PHE A 56 13.65 -19.31 -8.58
CA PHE A 56 12.45 -18.65 -9.11
C PHE A 56 11.72 -19.52 -10.15
N ASP A 57 11.77 -20.84 -10.02
CA ASP A 57 11.08 -21.77 -10.92
C ASP A 57 9.55 -21.70 -10.72
N SER A 58 8.89 -20.81 -11.46
CA SER A 58 7.43 -20.61 -11.34
C SER A 58 6.60 -21.90 -11.47
N PRO A 59 6.84 -22.82 -12.42
CA PRO A 59 6.21 -24.15 -12.40
C PRO A 59 6.31 -24.90 -11.07
N LEU A 60 7.52 -25.00 -10.49
CA LEU A 60 7.75 -25.72 -9.22
C LEU A 60 7.06 -25.02 -8.05
N LEU A 61 7.16 -23.68 -7.99
CA LEU A 61 6.51 -22.87 -6.96
C LEU A 61 4.98 -23.02 -7.03
N LEU A 62 4.39 -22.98 -8.23
CA LEU A 62 2.95 -23.19 -8.43
C LEU A 62 2.53 -24.62 -8.07
N ALA A 63 3.29 -25.63 -8.49
CA ALA A 63 3.01 -27.03 -8.16
C ALA A 63 3.01 -27.24 -6.64
N THR A 64 4.00 -26.67 -5.95
CA THR A 64 4.13 -26.72 -4.49
C THR A 64 2.97 -26.00 -3.79
N LEU A 65 2.63 -24.79 -4.24
CA LEU A 65 1.49 -24.04 -3.72
C LEU A 65 0.18 -24.80 -3.90
N THR A 66 0.03 -25.52 -5.00
CA THR A 66 -1.20 -26.26 -5.36
C THR A 66 -1.25 -27.71 -4.89
N LEU A 67 -0.26 -28.17 -4.10
CA LEU A 67 -0.27 -29.52 -3.52
C LEU A 67 -1.59 -29.78 -2.77
N ARG A 68 -2.41 -30.67 -3.32
CA ARG A 68 -3.64 -31.15 -2.68
C ARG A 68 -3.39 -32.53 -2.08
N ASN A 69 -3.28 -32.59 -0.76
CA ASN A 69 -3.54 -33.79 0.03
C ASN A 69 -3.78 -33.38 1.48
N ILE A 70 -5.05 -33.44 1.91
CA ILE A 70 -5.52 -34.00 3.20
C ILE A 70 -7.03 -33.73 3.30
N LYS A 71 -7.81 -34.81 3.40
CA LYS A 71 -9.22 -34.76 3.83
C LYS A 71 -9.26 -34.03 5.18
N PRO A 72 -10.18 -33.08 5.40
CA PRO A 72 -10.32 -32.44 6.69
C PRO A 72 -10.85 -33.49 7.68
N SER A 73 -9.97 -34.19 8.37
CA SER A 73 -10.36 -35.04 9.49
C SER A 73 -9.54 -34.69 10.73
N LYS A 74 -10.23 -33.94 11.59
CA LYS A 74 -10.12 -33.89 13.05
C LYS A 74 -8.84 -33.29 13.64
N ALA A 75 -9.07 -32.14 14.27
CA ALA A 75 -8.45 -31.66 15.50
C ALA A 75 -6.91 -31.64 15.55
N LEU A 76 -6.38 -30.42 15.56
CA LEU A 76 -5.08 -30.13 16.14
C LEU A 76 -5.03 -30.68 17.58
N SER A 77 -4.36 -31.81 17.78
CA SER A 77 -3.81 -32.20 19.08
C SER A 77 -2.29 -32.22 18.96
N PRO A 78 -1.55 -31.90 20.05
CA PRO A 78 -0.14 -31.57 19.98
C PRO A 78 0.71 -32.84 19.79
N TRP A 79 1.65 -32.73 18.86
CA TRP A 79 2.97 -33.36 18.86
C TRP A 79 3.09 -34.62 19.72
N ASN A 80 2.82 -35.77 19.13
CA ASN A 80 3.46 -37.00 19.58
C ASN A 80 3.72 -37.94 18.41
N THR A 81 4.83 -38.64 18.59
CA THR A 81 5.73 -39.22 17.62
C THR A 81 5.25 -40.51 16.94
N LYS A 82 6.00 -40.84 15.88
CA LYS A 82 6.10 -42.10 15.12
C LYS A 82 5.08 -42.28 14.00
N LEU A 83 5.57 -42.16 12.77
CA LEU A 83 5.08 -42.97 11.67
C LEU A 83 6.21 -43.31 10.71
N ASP A 84 6.30 -44.59 10.39
CA ASP A 84 6.98 -45.11 9.22
C ASP A 84 5.93 -45.79 8.33
N ASN A 85 6.10 -45.67 7.01
CA ASN A 85 5.50 -46.46 5.92
C ASN A 85 4.02 -46.26 5.51
N SER A 86 3.71 -45.05 5.04
CA SER A 86 3.14 -44.78 3.71
C SER A 86 3.15 -43.26 3.60
N THR A 87 4.00 -42.66 2.77
CA THR A 87 4.45 -41.25 2.83
C THR A 87 3.32 -40.22 2.72
N THR A 88 2.53 -40.10 3.77
CA THR A 88 1.76 -38.91 4.11
C THR A 88 2.77 -37.90 4.61
N ILE A 89 3.18 -37.00 3.71
CA ILE A 89 3.91 -35.78 4.10
C ILE A 89 3.08 -35.12 5.21
N PRO A 90 3.66 -34.84 6.40
CA PRO A 90 2.96 -34.20 7.49
C PRO A 90 2.27 -32.91 7.01
N LEU A 91 1.03 -32.67 7.45
CA LEU A 91 0.27 -31.46 7.09
C LEU A 91 1.06 -30.17 7.38
N THR A 92 1.86 -30.19 8.44
CA THR A 92 2.76 -29.11 8.85
C THR A 92 3.86 -28.86 7.83
N GLU A 93 4.48 -29.90 7.29
CA GLU A 93 5.50 -29.79 6.25
C GLU A 93 4.92 -29.25 4.93
N ILE A 94 3.74 -29.72 4.53
CA ILE A 94 3.02 -29.19 3.36
C ILE A 94 2.72 -27.70 3.54
N ALA A 95 2.22 -27.30 4.70
CA ALA A 95 1.89 -25.90 5.00
C ALA A 95 3.14 -25.00 4.94
N THR A 96 4.29 -25.45 5.48
CA THR A 96 5.55 -24.70 5.43
C THR A 96 6.05 -24.55 4.00
N ARG A 97 6.00 -25.62 3.18
CA ARG A 97 6.37 -25.56 1.76
C ARG A 97 5.46 -24.63 0.97
N GLN A 98 4.16 -24.66 1.23
CA GLN A 98 3.19 -23.76 0.59
C GLN A 98 3.44 -22.30 0.95
N LEU A 99 3.83 -22.02 2.20
CA LEU A 99 4.18 -20.68 2.65
C LEU A 99 5.46 -20.16 1.99
N GLU A 100 6.52 -20.98 1.92
CA GLU A 100 7.74 -20.60 1.21
C GLU A 100 7.46 -20.39 -0.29
N ALA A 101 6.67 -21.27 -0.91
CA ALA A 101 6.27 -21.13 -2.30
C ALA A 101 5.45 -19.84 -2.54
N LEU A 102 4.51 -19.52 -1.64
CA LEU A 102 3.73 -18.29 -1.65
C LEU A 102 4.66 -17.07 -1.56
N PHE A 103 5.64 -17.11 -0.66
CA PHE A 103 6.62 -16.03 -0.50
C PHE A 103 7.44 -15.83 -1.78
N ASN A 104 8.08 -16.88 -2.29
CA ASN A 104 8.96 -16.82 -3.46
C ASN A 104 8.20 -16.42 -4.72
N LEU A 105 6.96 -16.91 -4.88
CA LEU A 105 6.10 -16.53 -5.99
C LEU A 105 5.68 -15.06 -5.91
N SER A 106 5.36 -14.55 -4.72
CA SER A 106 5.06 -13.13 -4.51
C SER A 106 6.27 -12.24 -4.84
N GLN A 107 7.48 -12.62 -4.41
CA GLN A 107 8.70 -11.89 -4.74
C GLN A 107 9.01 -11.91 -6.25
N LEU A 108 8.89 -13.08 -6.89
CA LEU A 108 9.06 -13.20 -8.33
C LEU A 108 8.15 -12.24 -9.09
N LEU A 109 6.84 -12.27 -8.78
CA LEU A 109 5.86 -11.41 -9.43
C LEU A 109 6.10 -9.93 -9.16
N PHE A 110 6.49 -9.57 -7.93
CA PHE A 110 6.82 -8.19 -7.58
C PHE A 110 7.98 -7.66 -8.43
N GLY A 111 9.08 -8.41 -8.51
CA GLY A 111 10.25 -7.97 -9.28
C GLY A 111 9.96 -7.91 -10.78
N LEU A 112 9.22 -8.89 -11.33
CA LEU A 112 8.80 -8.86 -12.73
C LEU A 112 7.88 -7.67 -13.04
N ALA A 113 6.92 -7.35 -12.17
CA ALA A 113 6.02 -6.22 -12.36
C ALA A 113 6.76 -4.86 -12.37
N ARG A 114 7.93 -4.78 -11.72
CA ARG A 114 8.76 -3.58 -11.66
C ARG A 114 9.89 -3.54 -12.70
N GLY A 115 10.06 -4.60 -13.49
CA GLY A 115 11.17 -4.72 -14.42
C GLY A 115 12.53 -4.92 -13.74
N GLU A 116 12.54 -5.45 -12.52
CA GLU A 116 13.75 -5.76 -11.77
C GLU A 116 14.42 -7.02 -12.34
N GLN A 117 15.76 -7.10 -12.30
CA GLN A 117 16.52 -8.24 -12.83
C GLN A 117 16.80 -9.34 -11.79
N SER A 118 16.63 -8.99 -10.52
CA SER A 118 16.97 -9.82 -9.38
C SER A 118 15.99 -9.56 -8.24
N ASN A 119 15.70 -10.58 -7.44
CA ASN A 119 14.97 -10.41 -6.20
C ASN A 119 15.43 -11.44 -5.15
N TYR A 120 14.96 -11.31 -3.91
CA TYR A 120 15.26 -12.23 -2.82
C TYR A 120 14.27 -13.40 -2.80
N THR A 121 14.79 -14.60 -2.57
CA THR A 121 13.98 -15.74 -2.11
C THR A 121 13.80 -15.68 -0.59
N PHE A 122 12.92 -16.52 -0.06
CA PHE A 122 12.71 -16.70 1.38
C PHE A 122 14.04 -17.00 2.08
N ARG A 123 14.81 -17.97 1.55
CA ARG A 123 16.13 -18.32 2.08
C ARG A 123 17.13 -17.17 2.02
N ASP A 124 17.13 -16.39 0.94
CA ASP A 124 18.08 -15.26 0.84
C ASP A 124 17.88 -14.26 1.96
N LEU A 125 16.63 -14.03 2.37
CA LEU A 125 16.33 -13.13 3.48
C LEU A 125 16.71 -13.75 4.82
N GLN A 126 16.46 -15.05 5.02
CA GLN A 126 16.87 -15.73 6.25
C GLN A 126 18.40 -15.76 6.43
N LEU A 127 19.14 -15.81 5.32
CA LEU A 127 20.60 -15.86 5.33
C LEU A 127 21.28 -14.49 5.13
N GLY A 128 20.52 -13.41 4.93
CA GLY A 128 21.09 -12.09 4.61
C GLY A 128 21.89 -12.07 3.30
N HIS A 129 21.57 -12.95 2.35
CA HIS A 129 22.24 -13.04 1.06
C HIS A 129 21.83 -11.90 0.12
N PRO A 130 22.69 -11.52 -0.86
CA PRO A 130 22.30 -10.59 -1.90
C PRO A 130 21.16 -11.15 -2.77
N PRO A 131 20.36 -10.28 -3.41
CA PRO A 131 19.26 -10.72 -4.26
C PRO A 131 19.79 -11.50 -5.46
N ARG A 132 19.09 -12.57 -5.85
CA ARG A 132 19.51 -13.43 -6.95
C ARG A 132 18.97 -12.92 -8.27
N ARG A 133 19.80 -12.93 -9.30
CA ARG A 133 19.35 -12.65 -10.68
C ARG A 133 18.44 -13.77 -11.15
N PHE A 134 17.30 -13.40 -11.75
CA PHE A 134 16.29 -14.36 -12.16
C PHE A 134 16.86 -15.48 -13.04
N ARG A 135 17.63 -15.13 -14.08
CA ARG A 135 18.23 -16.11 -15.02
C ARG A 135 19.23 -17.05 -14.35
N GLU A 136 19.98 -16.55 -13.37
CA GLU A 136 20.98 -17.34 -12.63
C GLU A 136 20.31 -18.23 -11.57
N ALA A 137 19.13 -17.84 -11.09
CA ALA A 137 18.32 -18.54 -10.09
C ALA A 137 17.29 -19.51 -10.70
N GLY A 138 17.53 -20.03 -11.91
CA GLY A 138 16.69 -21.05 -12.55
C GLY A 138 15.42 -20.51 -13.25
N PHE A 139 15.21 -19.19 -13.32
CA PHE A 139 14.06 -18.63 -14.04
C PHE A 139 14.31 -18.59 -15.55
N ASN A 140 13.85 -19.63 -16.24
CA ASN A 140 14.12 -19.86 -17.65
C ASN A 140 13.02 -19.34 -18.60
N LYS A 141 12.03 -18.57 -18.09
CA LYS A 141 10.94 -18.03 -18.93
C LYS A 141 11.36 -16.83 -19.79
N PHE A 142 12.57 -16.30 -19.62
CA PHE A 142 13.10 -15.26 -20.50
C PHE A 142 13.72 -15.86 -21.76
N PRO A 143 13.41 -15.35 -22.96
CA PRO A 143 14.04 -15.82 -24.20
C PRO A 143 15.55 -15.54 -24.16
N ASN A 144 16.36 -16.58 -24.44
CA ASN A 144 17.83 -16.52 -24.38
C ASN A 144 18.47 -15.50 -25.34
N ASN A 145 17.75 -15.07 -26.38
CA ASN A 145 18.34 -14.32 -27.51
C ASN A 145 17.93 -12.84 -27.61
N ASN A 146 17.13 -12.30 -26.67
CA ASN A 146 16.68 -10.90 -26.77
C ASN A 146 17.56 -9.93 -25.94
N ARG A 147 18.01 -8.86 -26.60
CA ARG A 147 18.68 -7.71 -25.95
C ARG A 147 17.76 -6.94 -24.99
N SER A 148 16.43 -7.05 -25.15
CA SER A 148 15.42 -6.54 -24.23
C SER A 148 14.65 -7.68 -23.58
N THR A 149 14.60 -7.70 -22.25
CA THR A 149 13.80 -8.67 -21.50
C THR A 149 12.41 -8.08 -21.26
N ASP A 150 11.36 -8.76 -21.75
CA ASP A 150 9.97 -8.35 -21.50
C ASP A 150 9.50 -8.87 -20.14
N PHE A 151 9.81 -8.10 -19.09
CA PHE A 151 9.44 -8.44 -17.72
C PHE A 151 7.92 -8.46 -17.50
N PHE A 152 7.20 -7.50 -18.08
CA PHE A 152 5.76 -7.39 -17.88
C PHE A 152 4.99 -8.46 -18.66
N GLY A 153 5.38 -8.78 -19.89
CA GLY A 153 4.81 -9.92 -20.62
C GLY A 153 5.06 -11.24 -19.89
N THR A 154 6.26 -11.42 -19.32
CA THR A 154 6.56 -12.60 -18.50
C THR A 154 5.74 -12.65 -17.21
N PHE A 155 5.57 -11.51 -16.53
CA PHE A 155 4.66 -11.38 -15.38
C PHE A 155 3.24 -11.82 -15.73
N GLN A 156 2.68 -11.34 -16.86
CA GLN A 156 1.34 -11.72 -17.32
C GLN A 156 1.22 -13.23 -17.56
N LEU A 157 2.24 -13.87 -18.14
CA LEU A 157 2.25 -15.32 -18.34
C LEU A 157 2.14 -16.08 -17.02
N ILE A 158 2.91 -15.69 -15.99
CA ILE A 158 2.84 -16.36 -14.67
C ILE A 158 1.48 -16.11 -14.00
N VAL A 159 0.95 -14.88 -14.07
CA VAL A 159 -0.37 -14.58 -13.52
C VAL A 159 -1.46 -15.45 -14.17
N ASN A 160 -1.38 -15.68 -15.47
CA ASN A 160 -2.27 -16.59 -16.18
C ASN A 160 -2.12 -18.05 -15.72
N ASP A 161 -0.90 -18.52 -15.46
CA ASP A 161 -0.65 -19.86 -14.92
C ASP A 161 -1.25 -20.02 -13.51
N ILE A 162 -1.16 -18.97 -12.67
CA ILE A 162 -1.77 -18.93 -11.32
C ILE A 162 -3.30 -19.04 -11.41
N LEU A 163 -3.90 -18.31 -12.35
CA LEU A 163 -5.34 -18.35 -12.56
C LEU A 163 -5.79 -19.75 -13.03
N LYS A 164 -5.09 -20.33 -14.01
CA LYS A 164 -5.42 -21.65 -14.60
C LYS A 164 -5.22 -22.82 -13.64
N SER A 165 -4.23 -22.74 -12.76
CA SER A 165 -3.92 -23.81 -11.79
C SER A 165 -4.87 -23.86 -10.59
N GLY A 166 -5.74 -22.86 -10.42
CA GLY A 166 -6.59 -22.74 -9.22
C GLY A 166 -5.84 -22.31 -7.97
N ALA A 167 -4.59 -21.83 -8.11
CA ALA A 167 -3.78 -21.37 -6.99
C ALA A 167 -4.43 -20.22 -6.21
N ILE A 168 -5.25 -19.38 -6.86
CA ILE A 168 -5.98 -18.29 -6.20
C ILE A 168 -6.92 -18.82 -5.08
N ASP A 169 -7.57 -19.97 -5.28
CA ASP A 169 -8.44 -20.57 -4.23
C ASP A 169 -7.63 -20.90 -2.97
N ILE A 170 -6.41 -21.43 -3.15
CA ILE A 170 -5.53 -21.81 -2.04
C ILE A 170 -4.99 -20.57 -1.34
N VAL A 171 -4.55 -19.56 -2.09
CA VAL A 171 -4.10 -18.28 -1.54
C VAL A 171 -5.20 -17.61 -0.74
N TYR A 172 -6.45 -17.65 -1.23
CA TYR A 172 -7.59 -17.11 -0.50
C TYR A 172 -7.93 -17.92 0.77
N MET A 173 -7.77 -19.26 0.74
CA MET A 173 -7.90 -20.10 1.94
C MET A 173 -6.81 -19.78 2.98
N MET A 174 -5.55 -19.62 2.54
CA MET A 174 -4.42 -19.24 3.39
C MET A 174 -4.63 -17.85 4.00
N TYR A 175 -5.13 -16.88 3.22
CA TYR A 175 -5.51 -15.55 3.71
C TYR A 175 -6.57 -15.60 4.83
N LYS A 176 -7.55 -16.50 4.70
CA LYS A 176 -8.64 -16.66 5.69
C LYS A 176 -8.17 -17.30 7.00
N ASP A 177 -6.98 -17.88 7.05
CA ASP A 177 -6.46 -18.53 8.25
C ASP A 177 -5.93 -17.49 9.24
N PRO A 178 -6.58 -17.32 10.41
CA PRO A 178 -6.17 -16.30 11.37
C PRO A 178 -4.92 -16.70 12.17
N ARG A 179 -4.46 -17.94 12.06
CA ARG A 179 -3.43 -18.51 12.95
C ARG A 179 -2.02 -18.00 12.65
N ILE A 180 -1.77 -17.51 11.43
CA ILE A 180 -0.43 -17.12 10.99
C ILE A 180 -0.50 -15.77 10.28
N ARG A 181 -0.19 -14.69 11.01
CA ARG A 181 -0.28 -13.31 10.49
C ARG A 181 0.61 -13.08 9.26
N CYS A 182 1.81 -13.65 9.24
CA CYS A 182 2.71 -13.53 8.08
C CYS A 182 2.15 -14.21 6.81
N VAL A 183 1.39 -15.30 6.95
CA VAL A 183 0.70 -15.97 5.83
C VAL A 183 -0.38 -15.05 5.27
N LYS A 184 -1.17 -14.42 6.14
CA LYS A 184 -2.20 -13.46 5.73
C LYS A 184 -1.60 -12.29 4.96
N GLN A 185 -0.53 -11.69 5.48
CA GLN A 185 0.19 -10.60 4.81
C GLN A 185 0.76 -11.05 3.45
N LYS A 186 1.44 -12.19 3.37
CA LYS A 186 2.01 -12.68 2.10
C LYS A 186 0.95 -13.08 1.08
N SER A 187 -0.20 -13.56 1.55
CA SER A 187 -1.36 -13.78 0.68
C SER A 187 -1.84 -12.45 0.09
N LEU A 188 -1.94 -11.39 0.89
CA LEU A 188 -2.30 -10.05 0.42
C LEU A 188 -1.24 -9.44 -0.52
N ASP A 189 0.06 -9.68 -0.27
CA ASP A 189 1.14 -9.26 -1.18
C ASP A 189 0.99 -9.93 -2.56
N LEU A 190 0.78 -11.25 -2.59
CA LEU A 190 0.55 -11.98 -3.84
C LEU A 190 -0.73 -11.48 -4.55
N LEU A 191 -1.83 -11.31 -3.80
CA LEU A 191 -3.09 -10.80 -4.33
C LEU A 191 -2.93 -9.39 -4.89
N THR A 192 -2.16 -8.52 -4.23
CA THR A 192 -1.83 -7.16 -4.72
C THR A 192 -1.12 -7.21 -6.05
N ASN A 193 -0.16 -8.13 -6.21
CA ASN A 193 0.57 -8.30 -7.47
C ASN A 193 -0.37 -8.79 -8.58
N ILE A 194 -1.07 -9.91 -8.39
CA ILE A 194 -1.88 -10.51 -9.47
C ILE A 194 -3.09 -9.66 -9.86
N THR A 195 -3.67 -8.89 -8.93
CA THR A 195 -4.79 -7.96 -9.20
C THR A 195 -4.37 -6.73 -10.03
N THR A 196 -3.09 -6.57 -10.34
CA THR A 196 -2.62 -5.61 -11.36
C THR A 196 -3.18 -5.96 -12.75
N ILE A 197 -3.55 -7.23 -12.98
CA ILE A 197 -4.27 -7.68 -14.18
C ILE A 197 -5.78 -7.57 -13.91
N ASN A 198 -6.45 -6.70 -14.66
CA ASN A 198 -7.87 -6.36 -14.45
C ASN A 198 -8.79 -7.59 -14.51
N GLU A 199 -8.50 -8.56 -15.38
CA GLU A 199 -9.23 -9.81 -15.51
C GLU A 199 -9.19 -10.65 -14.22
N VAL A 200 -8.04 -10.66 -13.53
CA VAL A 200 -7.87 -11.35 -12.25
C VAL A 200 -8.61 -10.61 -11.14
N GLY A 201 -8.53 -9.27 -11.12
CA GLY A 201 -9.31 -8.46 -10.19
C GLY A 201 -10.81 -8.69 -10.33
N TYR A 202 -11.32 -8.75 -11.56
CA TYR A 202 -12.72 -9.08 -11.85
C TYR A 202 -13.09 -10.50 -11.37
N PHE A 203 -12.26 -11.49 -11.69
CA PHE A 203 -12.45 -12.88 -11.23
C PHE A 203 -12.53 -12.97 -9.71
N ILE A 204 -11.67 -12.25 -8.99
CA ILE A 204 -11.66 -12.23 -7.52
C ILE A 204 -12.94 -11.61 -6.97
N LEU A 205 -13.39 -10.47 -7.53
CA LEU A 205 -14.61 -9.78 -7.11
C LEU A 205 -15.86 -10.62 -7.34
N ASP A 206 -15.90 -11.39 -8.43
CA ASP A 206 -17.01 -12.27 -8.79
C ASP A 206 -17.05 -13.53 -7.91
N ARG A 207 -15.91 -14.23 -7.79
CA ARG A 207 -15.83 -15.52 -7.10
C ARG A 207 -15.81 -15.39 -5.57
N TYR A 208 -15.20 -14.34 -5.04
CA TYR A 208 -15.04 -14.13 -3.60
C TYR A 208 -15.76 -12.87 -3.14
N CYS A 209 -17.09 -12.85 -3.28
CA CYS A 209 -17.91 -11.68 -2.97
C CYS A 209 -17.69 -11.09 -1.55
N GLN A 210 -17.35 -11.94 -0.57
CA GLN A 210 -17.05 -11.51 0.81
C GLN A 210 -15.65 -10.89 0.97
N PHE A 211 -14.76 -11.06 0.00
CA PHE A 211 -13.37 -10.60 0.13
C PHE A 211 -13.27 -9.08 0.29
N LEU A 212 -14.14 -8.32 -0.39
CA LEU A 212 -14.19 -6.87 -0.25
C LEU A 212 -14.50 -6.45 1.20
N ILE A 213 -15.47 -7.12 1.84
CA ILE A 213 -15.83 -6.89 3.24
C ILE A 213 -14.65 -7.22 4.15
N GLN A 214 -13.96 -8.34 3.91
CA GLN A 214 -12.80 -8.76 4.70
C GLN A 214 -11.62 -7.78 4.58
N LEU A 215 -11.39 -7.21 3.39
CA LEU A 215 -10.38 -6.16 3.20
C LEU A 215 -10.72 -4.90 4.00
N ILE A 216 -11.97 -4.45 3.97
CA ILE A 216 -12.41 -3.27 4.74
C ILE A 216 -12.30 -3.53 6.25
N GLN A 217 -12.67 -4.72 6.71
CA GLN A 217 -12.48 -5.12 8.12
C GLN A 217 -11.00 -5.12 8.51
N GLY A 218 -10.11 -5.66 7.65
CA GLY A 218 -8.66 -5.58 7.86
C GLY A 218 -8.14 -4.14 7.94
N ILE A 219 -8.69 -3.23 7.14
CA ILE A 219 -8.37 -1.80 7.19
C ILE A 219 -8.89 -1.16 8.48
N ARG A 220 -10.08 -1.50 8.94
CA ARG A 220 -10.70 -0.93 10.15
C ARG A 220 -10.02 -1.42 11.42
N ASP A 221 -9.87 -2.73 11.58
CA ASP A 221 -9.54 -3.36 12.87
C ASP A 221 -8.11 -3.92 12.91
N GLY A 222 -7.47 -4.12 11.77
CA GLY A 222 -6.18 -4.78 11.66
C GLY A 222 -4.98 -3.93 12.09
N HIS A 223 -3.82 -4.60 12.28
CA HIS A 223 -2.55 -3.94 12.55
C HIS A 223 -2.06 -3.13 11.34
N LEU A 224 -1.46 -1.95 11.58
CA LEU A 224 -1.10 -0.99 10.52
C LEU A 224 -0.23 -1.61 9.41
N ILE A 225 0.83 -2.32 9.83
CA ILE A 225 1.83 -2.90 8.92
C ILE A 225 1.36 -4.22 8.31
N GLU A 226 0.81 -5.10 9.15
CA GLU A 226 0.51 -6.49 8.76
C GLU A 226 -0.82 -6.62 8.01
N GLU A 227 -1.77 -5.72 8.28
CA GLU A 227 -3.14 -5.86 7.77
C GLU A 227 -3.65 -4.63 7.02
N LYS A 228 -3.57 -3.42 7.60
CA LYS A 228 -4.17 -2.22 6.97
C LYS A 228 -3.51 -1.89 5.65
N ILE A 229 -2.18 -1.74 5.64
CA ILE A 229 -1.41 -1.39 4.42
C ILE A 229 -1.55 -2.48 3.33
N PRO A 230 -1.40 -3.78 3.63
CA PRO A 230 -1.60 -4.83 2.62
C PRO A 230 -3.04 -4.92 2.12
N SER A 231 -4.04 -4.81 3.00
CA SER A 231 -5.46 -4.88 2.60
C SER A 231 -5.82 -3.70 1.69
N LEU A 232 -5.35 -2.51 2.03
CA LEU A 232 -5.53 -1.31 1.23
C LEU A 232 -4.80 -1.40 -0.12
N SER A 233 -3.62 -2.04 -0.14
CA SER A 233 -2.88 -2.27 -1.38
C SER A 233 -3.67 -3.11 -2.37
N VAL A 234 -4.30 -4.21 -1.92
CA VAL A 234 -5.23 -5.01 -2.76
C VAL A 234 -6.44 -4.18 -3.14
N LEU A 235 -7.06 -3.49 -2.17
CA LEU A 235 -8.29 -2.73 -2.37
C LEU A 235 -8.15 -1.66 -3.45
N ILE A 236 -7.02 -0.95 -3.52
CA ILE A 236 -6.76 0.04 -4.59
C ILE A 236 -6.91 -0.57 -5.99
N ARG A 237 -6.40 -1.80 -6.21
CA ARG A 237 -6.48 -2.47 -7.51
C ARG A 237 -7.91 -2.90 -7.79
N LEU A 238 -8.60 -3.43 -6.78
CA LEU A 238 -10.00 -3.83 -6.91
C LEU A 238 -10.92 -2.62 -7.16
N CYS A 239 -10.73 -1.51 -6.45
CA CYS A 239 -11.47 -0.26 -6.68
C CYS A 239 -11.28 0.25 -8.10
N LYS A 240 -10.08 0.14 -8.66
CA LYS A 240 -9.84 0.47 -10.07
C LYS A 240 -10.69 -0.40 -11.00
N VAL A 241 -10.73 -1.71 -10.78
CA VAL A 241 -11.59 -2.63 -11.57
C VAL A 241 -13.07 -2.32 -11.38
N ILE A 242 -13.53 -2.07 -10.15
CA ILE A 242 -14.92 -1.70 -9.82
C ILE A 242 -15.33 -0.47 -10.61
N VAL A 243 -14.50 0.59 -10.59
CA VAL A 243 -14.79 1.85 -11.29
C VAL A 243 -14.71 1.68 -12.81
N GLU A 244 -13.67 1.05 -13.35
CA GLU A 244 -13.48 0.87 -14.79
C GLU A 244 -14.55 -0.03 -15.43
N LYS A 245 -15.03 -1.04 -14.70
CA LYS A 245 -16.07 -1.98 -15.17
C LYS A 245 -17.48 -1.61 -14.71
N ASN A 246 -17.63 -0.48 -14.01
CA ASN A 246 -18.91 0.01 -13.48
C ASN A 246 -19.67 -1.05 -12.65
N LEU A 247 -18.97 -1.71 -11.72
CA LEU A 247 -19.52 -2.75 -10.85
C LEU A 247 -20.28 -2.13 -9.67
N LEU A 248 -21.45 -1.56 -9.93
CA LEU A 248 -22.21 -0.77 -8.95
C LEU A 248 -22.53 -1.53 -7.65
N ASN A 249 -22.80 -2.84 -7.71
CA ASN A 249 -23.06 -3.64 -6.50
C ASN A 249 -21.84 -3.69 -5.57
N HIS A 250 -20.64 -3.88 -6.12
CA HIS A 250 -19.40 -3.86 -5.34
C HIS A 250 -19.08 -2.46 -4.84
N TYR A 251 -19.37 -1.42 -5.62
CA TYR A 251 -19.24 -0.03 -5.18
C TYR A 251 -20.18 0.28 -4.00
N GLN A 252 -21.43 -0.19 -4.06
CA GLN A 252 -22.41 -0.03 -3.00
C GLN A 252 -21.93 -0.64 -1.68
N HIS A 253 -21.26 -1.79 -1.70
CA HIS A 253 -20.66 -2.36 -0.50
C HIS A 253 -19.61 -1.45 0.16
N LEU A 254 -18.86 -0.66 -0.61
CA LEU A 254 -17.93 0.32 -0.04
C LEU A 254 -18.67 1.42 0.73
N ILE A 255 -19.82 1.86 0.19
CA ILE A 255 -20.68 2.87 0.80
C ILE A 255 -21.36 2.34 2.06
N ASP A 256 -21.97 1.16 1.97
CA ASP A 256 -22.69 0.52 3.08
C ASP A 256 -21.76 0.27 4.29
N MET A 257 -20.49 -0.05 4.01
CA MET A 257 -19.44 -0.22 5.01
C MET A 257 -18.84 1.09 5.52
N GLN A 258 -19.33 2.25 5.05
CA GLN A 258 -18.88 3.58 5.46
C GLN A 258 -17.37 3.78 5.25
N PHE A 259 -16.84 3.32 4.12
CA PHE A 259 -15.38 3.27 3.92
C PHE A 259 -14.67 4.63 4.04
N ILE A 260 -15.29 5.73 3.57
CA ILE A 260 -14.74 7.09 3.76
C ILE A 260 -14.59 7.42 5.26
N ASP A 261 -15.63 7.18 6.05
CA ASP A 261 -15.62 7.48 7.47
C ASP A 261 -14.57 6.65 8.21
N ILE A 262 -14.47 5.35 7.89
CA ILE A 262 -13.41 4.48 8.44
C ILE A 262 -12.02 5.07 8.19
N LEU A 263 -11.73 5.51 6.98
CA LEU A 263 -10.42 6.05 6.65
C LEU A 263 -10.13 7.36 7.40
N ILE A 264 -11.11 8.26 7.49
CA ILE A 264 -10.94 9.53 8.20
C ILE A 264 -10.72 9.30 9.70
N ASP A 265 -11.49 8.40 10.31
CA ASP A 265 -11.30 8.04 11.73
C ASP A 265 -9.89 7.49 11.99
N LEU A 266 -9.35 6.68 11.05
CA LEU A 266 -7.98 6.16 11.12
C LEU A 266 -6.92 7.23 10.89
N PHE A 267 -7.18 8.22 10.04
CA PHE A 267 -6.27 9.34 9.83
C PHE A 267 -6.15 10.26 11.05
N GLU A 268 -7.26 10.43 11.76
CA GLU A 268 -7.33 11.21 12.99
C GLU A 268 -6.76 10.45 14.21
N TYR A 269 -6.47 9.16 14.05
CA TYR A 269 -5.96 8.32 15.12
C TYR A 269 -4.52 8.69 15.53
N GLN A 270 -4.41 9.29 16.71
CA GLN A 270 -3.15 9.88 17.19
C GLN A 270 -2.01 8.87 17.40
N GLN A 271 -2.32 7.60 17.66
CA GLN A 271 -1.29 6.57 17.86
C GLN A 271 -0.44 6.31 16.61
N TYR A 272 -0.90 6.71 15.42
CA TYR A 272 -0.12 6.59 14.18
C TYR A 272 0.84 7.73 13.92
N LYS A 273 0.80 8.78 14.77
CA LYS A 273 1.64 9.96 14.62
C LYS A 273 2.83 9.96 15.60
N THR A 274 3.24 8.78 16.05
CA THR A 274 4.43 8.57 16.88
C THR A 274 5.67 8.34 16.02
N ASN A 275 6.87 8.59 16.53
CA ASN A 275 8.12 8.39 15.77
C ASN A 275 8.28 6.97 15.22
N GLU A 276 7.81 5.97 15.94
CA GLU A 276 7.90 4.55 15.55
C GLU A 276 6.95 4.21 14.39
N SER A 277 5.77 4.84 14.36
CA SER A 277 4.71 4.49 13.41
C SER A 277 4.56 5.45 12.24
N ILE A 278 5.16 6.65 12.32
CA ILE A 278 4.96 7.75 11.36
C ILE A 278 5.27 7.36 9.91
N VAL A 279 6.34 6.57 9.71
CA VAL A 279 6.76 6.10 8.38
C VAL A 279 5.67 5.23 7.74
N TYR A 280 5.08 4.34 8.54
CA TYR A 280 4.00 3.45 8.12
C TYR A 280 2.70 4.22 7.94
N PHE A 281 2.43 5.21 8.79
CA PHE A 281 1.28 6.09 8.66
C PHE A 281 1.32 6.89 7.35
N ILE A 282 2.45 7.52 7.01
CA ILE A 282 2.63 8.26 5.75
C ILE A 282 2.31 7.36 4.55
N LYS A 283 2.78 6.11 4.58
CA LYS A 283 2.49 5.12 3.54
C LYS A 283 1.00 4.75 3.50
N PHE A 284 0.41 4.46 4.65
CA PHE A 284 -1.01 4.13 4.77
C PHE A 284 -1.90 5.26 4.25
N GLU A 285 -1.66 6.49 4.70
CA GLU A 285 -2.41 7.67 4.31
C GLU A 285 -2.30 7.95 2.81
N SER A 286 -1.10 7.85 2.24
CA SER A 286 -0.88 8.02 0.80
C SER A 286 -1.67 6.99 -0.02
N LEU A 287 -1.62 5.70 0.38
CA LEU A 287 -2.40 4.64 -0.26
C LEU A 287 -3.92 4.87 -0.11
N ALA A 288 -4.36 5.36 1.05
CA ALA A 288 -5.77 5.52 1.35
C ALA A 288 -6.37 6.65 0.53
N LEU A 289 -5.67 7.78 0.43
CA LEU A 289 -6.08 8.88 -0.43
C LEU A 289 -5.97 8.54 -1.91
N GLN A 290 -5.00 7.71 -2.31
CA GLN A 290 -4.98 7.17 -3.67
C GLN A 290 -6.24 6.33 -3.95
N CYS A 291 -6.65 5.48 -3.00
CA CYS A 291 -7.86 4.67 -3.11
C CYS A 291 -9.11 5.55 -3.23
N LEU A 292 -9.24 6.54 -2.36
CA LEU A 292 -10.35 7.51 -2.38
C LEU A 292 -10.39 8.30 -3.68
N TYR A 293 -9.24 8.78 -4.16
CA TYR A 293 -9.14 9.46 -5.45
C TYR A 293 -9.68 8.58 -6.58
N ILE A 294 -9.26 7.31 -6.67
CA ILE A 294 -9.74 6.35 -7.69
C ILE A 294 -11.26 6.16 -7.60
N MET A 295 -11.78 5.98 -6.38
CA MET A 295 -13.21 5.77 -6.16
C MET A 295 -14.08 6.98 -6.52
N LEU A 296 -13.52 8.19 -6.42
CA LEU A 296 -14.23 9.46 -6.59
C LEU A 296 -13.92 10.15 -7.93
N GLN A 297 -13.34 9.44 -8.91
CA GLN A 297 -12.99 10.06 -10.21
C GLN A 297 -14.20 10.47 -11.06
N CYS A 298 -15.39 9.92 -10.81
CA CYS A 298 -16.60 10.18 -11.59
C CYS A 298 -17.69 10.83 -10.74
N ALA A 299 -18.43 11.77 -11.32
CA ALA A 299 -19.49 12.50 -10.63
C ALA A 299 -20.59 11.59 -10.08
N SER A 300 -20.99 10.57 -10.86
CA SER A 300 -22.00 9.60 -10.41
C SER A 300 -21.57 8.89 -9.13
N HIS A 301 -20.30 8.52 -9.01
CA HIS A 301 -19.75 7.88 -7.82
C HIS A 301 -19.67 8.84 -6.63
N VAL A 302 -19.28 10.10 -6.85
CA VAL A 302 -19.29 11.13 -5.80
C VAL A 302 -20.71 11.33 -5.25
N ASP A 303 -21.71 11.38 -6.13
CA ASP A 303 -23.11 11.61 -5.75
C ASP A 303 -23.72 10.46 -4.92
N MET A 304 -23.15 9.25 -4.99
CA MET A 304 -23.59 8.11 -4.18
C MET A 304 -23.18 8.21 -2.70
N TRP A 305 -22.16 9.02 -2.37
CA TRP A 305 -21.73 9.20 -0.98
C TRP A 305 -22.59 10.24 -0.26
N SER A 306 -22.79 10.06 1.04
CA SER A 306 -23.48 11.07 1.85
C SER A 306 -22.72 12.39 1.85
N GLU A 307 -23.45 13.51 1.87
CA GLU A 307 -22.84 14.83 1.93
C GLU A 307 -21.94 15.00 3.15
N LYS A 308 -22.36 14.45 4.30
CA LYS A 308 -21.56 14.40 5.52
C LYS A 308 -20.18 13.75 5.29
N ALA A 309 -20.11 12.59 4.64
CA ALA A 309 -18.85 11.92 4.36
C ALA A 309 -17.96 12.75 3.41
N GLN A 310 -18.58 13.38 2.40
CA GLN A 310 -17.87 14.25 1.45
C GLN A 310 -17.26 15.47 2.15
N ILE A 311 -18.02 16.14 3.03
CA ILE A 311 -17.55 17.30 3.79
C ILE A 311 -16.40 16.90 4.72
N ARG A 312 -16.53 15.77 5.45
CA ARG A 312 -15.44 15.26 6.30
C ARG A 312 -14.16 15.04 5.49
N LEU A 313 -14.27 14.40 4.32
CA LEU A 313 -13.11 14.12 3.47
C LEU A 313 -12.47 15.41 2.93
N VAL A 314 -13.29 16.37 2.49
CA VAL A 314 -12.82 17.69 2.03
C VAL A 314 -12.08 18.43 3.15
N ASN A 315 -12.64 18.43 4.37
CA ASN A 315 -11.99 19.04 5.54
C ASN A 315 -10.63 18.38 5.83
N TYR A 316 -10.58 17.04 5.79
CA TYR A 316 -9.33 16.31 5.99
C TYR A 316 -8.27 16.67 4.94
N CYS A 317 -8.65 16.72 3.66
CA CYS A 317 -7.75 17.15 2.60
C CYS A 317 -7.26 18.59 2.85
N CYS A 318 -8.13 19.52 3.24
CA CYS A 318 -7.73 20.88 3.62
C CYS A 318 -6.72 20.90 4.77
N THR A 319 -6.87 20.03 5.77
CA THR A 319 -5.89 19.87 6.86
C THR A 319 -4.51 19.48 6.31
N ILE A 320 -4.43 18.54 5.36
CA ILE A 320 -3.16 18.16 4.73
C ILE A 320 -2.57 19.32 3.92
N LEU A 321 -3.39 20.00 3.13
CA LEU A 321 -2.96 21.17 2.35
C LEU A 321 -2.38 22.26 3.27
N TYR A 322 -3.03 22.53 4.40
CA TYR A 322 -2.53 23.47 5.40
C TYR A 322 -1.23 22.99 6.05
N LYS A 323 -1.16 21.74 6.51
CA LYS A 323 0.05 21.14 7.08
C LYS A 323 1.26 21.21 6.15
N SER A 324 1.01 21.20 4.84
CA SER A 324 2.05 21.27 3.82
C SER A 324 2.76 22.62 3.73
N ILE A 325 2.17 23.72 4.24
CA ILE A 325 2.78 25.06 4.19
C ILE A 325 3.21 25.58 5.56
N LEU A 326 3.03 24.79 6.62
CA LEU A 326 3.57 25.13 7.93
C LEU A 326 5.09 25.03 7.83
N ASP A 327 5.77 26.13 8.13
CA ASP A 327 7.23 26.14 8.26
C ASP A 327 7.62 25.56 9.62
N ASP A 328 8.85 25.03 9.73
CA ASP A 328 9.44 24.61 11.02
C ASP A 328 9.91 25.84 11.86
N ASP A 329 9.65 27.07 11.37
CA ASP A 329 10.18 28.36 11.83
C ASP A 329 9.58 28.88 13.17
N ASP A 330 9.02 28.01 14.01
CA ASP A 330 9.08 28.30 15.46
C ASP A 330 10.51 27.95 15.93
N ASP A 331 11.43 28.86 15.59
CA ASP A 331 12.88 28.95 15.86
C ASP A 331 13.27 28.82 17.36
N ASP A 332 12.33 28.45 18.23
CA ASP A 332 12.55 28.28 19.65
C ASP A 332 11.92 26.96 20.14
N LYS A 333 12.74 25.91 20.01
CA LYS A 333 12.69 24.57 20.65
C LYS A 333 12.44 23.39 19.70
N CYS A 334 13.59 22.83 19.34
CA CYS A 334 13.87 21.39 19.20
C CYS A 334 13.92 20.89 17.75
N ASP A 335 15.14 20.87 17.19
CA ASP A 335 15.56 20.04 16.04
C ASP A 335 15.31 18.54 16.23
N ASP A 336 14.87 18.15 17.42
CA ASP A 336 14.58 16.78 17.79
C ASP A 336 13.08 16.50 17.63
N TYR A 337 12.67 16.13 16.41
CA TYR A 337 11.32 15.61 16.11
C TYR A 337 10.91 14.49 17.07
N SER A 338 11.88 13.79 17.69
CA SER A 338 11.60 12.71 18.64
C SER A 338 10.82 13.15 19.89
N LYS A 339 10.79 14.45 20.19
CA LYS A 339 10.13 15.02 21.38
C LYS A 339 8.76 15.65 21.11
N ARG A 340 8.31 15.75 19.85
CA ARG A 340 7.00 16.31 19.50
C ARG A 340 5.89 15.27 19.75
N ILE A 341 4.83 15.67 20.47
CA ILE A 341 3.67 14.80 20.77
C ILE A 341 2.83 14.53 19.51
N GLU A 342 2.74 15.51 18.60
CA GLU A 342 2.12 15.32 17.28
C GLU A 342 3.12 15.70 16.18
N ILE A 343 3.48 14.72 15.35
CA ILE A 343 4.40 14.92 14.24
C ILE A 343 3.61 15.40 13.01
N ASN A 344 4.05 16.51 12.42
CA ASN A 344 3.60 16.88 11.08
C ASN A 344 4.18 15.89 10.06
N HIS A 345 3.40 14.86 9.72
CA HIS A 345 3.81 13.78 8.83
C HIS A 345 4.21 14.25 7.42
N ILE A 346 3.68 15.39 6.95
CA ILE A 346 4.07 15.96 5.65
C ILE A 346 5.51 16.49 5.72
N LEU A 347 5.82 17.29 6.73
CA LEU A 347 7.17 17.81 6.94
C LEU A 347 8.17 16.69 7.22
N TYR A 348 7.78 15.71 8.06
CA TYR A 348 8.59 14.54 8.32
C TYR A 348 8.93 13.80 7.02
N ALA A 349 7.95 13.58 6.14
CA ALA A 349 8.17 12.92 4.85
C ALA A 349 9.09 13.75 3.93
N GLU A 350 8.93 15.06 3.89
CA GLU A 350 9.79 15.96 3.11
C GLU A 350 11.26 15.90 3.56
N GLN A 351 11.48 15.97 4.87
CA GLN A 351 12.82 15.90 5.48
C GLN A 351 13.50 14.55 5.26
N HIS A 352 12.73 13.46 5.32
CA HIS A 352 13.25 12.10 5.15
C HIS A 352 13.14 11.59 3.71
N GLU A 353 12.87 12.49 2.76
CA GLU A 353 12.85 12.20 1.32
C GLU A 353 11.84 11.11 0.92
N MET A 354 10.76 10.98 1.69
CA MET A 354 9.69 10.01 1.49
C MET A 354 8.57 10.59 0.62
N THR A 355 7.92 9.76 -0.19
CA THR A 355 6.67 10.13 -0.87
C THR A 355 5.52 10.18 0.14
N HIS A 356 4.69 11.22 0.09
CA HIS A 356 3.55 11.40 1.00
C HIS A 356 2.23 11.59 0.25
N SER A 357 1.18 11.94 1.00
CA SER A 357 -0.22 11.96 0.57
C SER A 357 -0.67 13.25 -0.14
N LEU A 358 0.20 14.25 -0.32
CA LEU A 358 -0.24 15.60 -0.69
C LEU A 358 -0.85 15.66 -2.09
N SER A 359 -0.23 15.04 -3.08
CA SER A 359 -0.76 15.02 -4.46
C SER A 359 -2.13 14.34 -4.51
N TYR A 360 -2.30 13.20 -3.83
CA TYR A 360 -3.59 12.51 -3.74
C TYR A 360 -4.63 13.27 -2.91
N SER A 361 -4.21 14.04 -1.90
CA SER A 361 -5.10 14.94 -1.14
C SER A 361 -5.67 16.02 -2.03
N ILE A 362 -4.81 16.68 -2.82
CA ILE A 362 -5.22 17.71 -3.78
C ILE A 362 -6.19 17.13 -4.82
N LEU A 363 -5.88 15.97 -5.38
CA LEU A 363 -6.71 15.31 -6.38
C LEU A 363 -8.06 14.84 -5.80
N THR A 364 -8.06 14.29 -4.59
CA THR A 364 -9.29 13.85 -3.90
C THR A 364 -10.20 15.04 -3.57
N PHE A 365 -9.63 16.13 -3.04
CA PHE A 365 -10.35 17.39 -2.82
C PHE A 365 -10.99 17.88 -4.14
N LEU A 366 -10.20 17.91 -5.20
CA LEU A 366 -10.62 18.39 -6.51
C LEU A 366 -11.75 17.55 -7.11
N SER A 367 -11.71 16.22 -6.93
CA SER A 367 -12.77 15.31 -7.36
C SER A 367 -14.13 15.66 -6.75
N ILE A 368 -14.18 15.96 -5.45
CA ILE A 368 -15.43 16.31 -4.75
C ILE A 368 -15.90 17.71 -5.17
N VAL A 369 -15.00 18.68 -5.13
CA VAL A 369 -15.31 20.10 -5.40
C VAL A 369 -15.80 20.33 -6.83
N ARG A 370 -15.31 19.56 -7.81
CA ARG A 370 -15.80 19.62 -9.19
C ARG A 370 -17.23 19.12 -9.35
N CYS A 371 -17.63 18.14 -8.52
CA CYS A 371 -18.94 17.50 -8.62
C CYS A 371 -20.00 18.24 -7.78
N ARG A 372 -19.61 18.85 -6.65
CA ARG A 372 -20.52 19.57 -5.76
C ARG A 372 -20.40 21.09 -5.93
N LYS A 373 -21.34 21.68 -6.67
CA LYS A 373 -21.35 23.12 -7.00
C LYS A 373 -21.29 24.02 -5.77
N GLU A 374 -21.94 23.64 -4.68
CA GLU A 374 -22.04 24.43 -3.45
C GLU A 374 -20.71 24.45 -2.71
N ILE A 375 -20.13 23.27 -2.44
CA ILE A 375 -18.78 23.12 -1.89
C ILE A 375 -17.77 23.87 -2.77
N GLY A 376 -17.86 23.71 -4.09
CA GLY A 376 -16.98 24.41 -5.02
C GLY A 376 -17.20 25.91 -5.10
N ARG A 377 -18.40 26.43 -4.86
CA ARG A 377 -18.63 27.88 -4.74
C ARG A 377 -17.96 28.42 -3.49
N PHE A 378 -18.17 27.76 -2.35
CA PHE A 378 -17.58 28.14 -1.06
C PHE A 378 -16.06 28.35 -1.16
N TYR A 379 -15.32 27.33 -1.64
CA TYR A 379 -13.86 27.43 -1.70
C TYR A 379 -13.32 28.40 -2.78
N ARG A 380 -14.11 28.72 -3.82
CA ARG A 380 -13.71 29.72 -4.82
C ARG A 380 -13.82 31.15 -4.30
N GLU A 381 -14.81 31.38 -3.43
CA GLU A 381 -15.09 32.67 -2.81
C GLU A 381 -14.28 32.87 -1.52
N ASN A 382 -13.80 31.79 -0.89
CA ASN A 382 -13.01 31.84 0.33
C ASN A 382 -11.59 32.41 0.09
N GLU A 383 -11.32 33.58 0.67
CA GLU A 383 -10.03 34.28 0.53
C GLU A 383 -8.88 33.51 1.19
N HIS A 384 -9.10 32.93 2.37
CA HIS A 384 -8.07 32.16 3.07
C HIS A 384 -7.65 30.89 2.32
N PHE A 385 -8.59 30.22 1.64
CA PHE A 385 -8.24 29.08 0.78
C PHE A 385 -7.41 29.54 -0.43
N ARG A 386 -7.71 30.70 -1.00
CA ARG A 386 -6.88 31.30 -2.07
C ARG A 386 -5.47 31.62 -1.58
N GLU A 387 -5.33 32.18 -0.38
CA GLU A 387 -4.04 32.44 0.26
C GLU A 387 -3.24 31.16 0.48
N LEU A 388 -3.89 30.11 0.99
CA LEU A 388 -3.30 28.78 1.15
C LEU A 388 -2.74 28.24 -0.17
N LEU A 389 -3.52 28.30 -1.26
CA LEU A 389 -3.06 27.84 -2.58
C LEU A 389 -1.91 28.67 -3.14
N ASN A 390 -1.88 29.97 -2.86
CA ASN A 390 -0.76 30.83 -3.23
C ASN A 390 0.51 30.47 -2.45
N ALA A 391 0.40 30.23 -1.14
CA ALA A 391 1.50 29.80 -0.29
C ALA A 391 2.04 28.43 -0.73
N MET A 392 1.16 27.46 -0.99
CA MET A 392 1.53 26.16 -1.55
C MET A 392 2.26 26.32 -2.88
N ARG A 393 1.78 27.19 -3.78
CA ARG A 393 2.44 27.44 -5.07
C ARG A 393 3.81 28.08 -4.91
N GLN A 394 4.00 28.92 -3.90
CA GLN A 394 5.31 29.49 -3.57
C GLN A 394 6.25 28.42 -3.01
N LYS A 395 5.80 27.60 -2.06
CA LYS A 395 6.59 26.50 -1.49
C LYS A 395 6.94 25.47 -2.56
N TYR A 396 5.95 24.95 -3.28
CA TYR A 396 6.11 23.95 -4.34
C TYR A 396 6.22 24.60 -5.73
N ASN A 397 7.12 25.57 -5.88
CA ASN A 397 7.48 26.09 -7.20
C ASN A 397 8.60 25.25 -7.84
N SER A 398 8.91 25.48 -9.12
CA SER A 398 9.94 24.72 -9.87
C SER A 398 11.36 24.74 -9.28
N ARG A 399 11.63 25.59 -8.28
CA ARG A 399 12.90 25.66 -7.55
C ARG A 399 12.92 24.82 -6.27
N ASN A 400 11.79 24.23 -5.85
CA ASN A 400 11.75 23.36 -4.68
C ASN A 400 12.44 22.04 -4.98
N LYS A 401 13.46 21.69 -4.17
CA LYS A 401 14.22 20.44 -4.29
C LYS A 401 13.33 19.20 -4.19
N TYR A 402 12.28 19.25 -3.37
CA TYR A 402 11.35 18.14 -3.19
C TYR A 402 10.52 17.83 -4.46
N LEU A 403 10.16 18.84 -5.26
CA LEU A 403 9.40 18.64 -6.49
C LEU A 403 10.16 17.90 -7.59
N SER A 404 11.49 17.88 -7.53
CA SER A 404 12.28 17.03 -8.45
C SER A 404 11.99 15.54 -8.25
N ARG A 405 11.53 15.16 -7.05
CA ARG A 405 11.17 13.77 -6.70
C ARG A 405 9.70 13.47 -6.90
N ASP A 406 8.82 14.38 -6.50
CA ASP A 406 7.38 14.21 -6.65
C ASP A 406 6.77 15.34 -7.49
N SER A 407 6.97 15.23 -8.81
CA SER A 407 6.38 16.16 -9.78
C SER A 407 4.85 16.10 -9.83
N SER A 408 4.24 15.06 -9.25
CA SER A 408 2.78 14.90 -9.23
C SER A 408 2.12 15.98 -8.36
N ILE A 409 2.79 16.49 -7.34
CA ILE A 409 2.30 17.59 -6.49
C ILE A 409 2.11 18.86 -7.31
N SER A 410 3.10 19.26 -8.10
CA SER A 410 3.00 20.44 -8.97
C SER A 410 1.87 20.30 -9.97
N SER A 411 1.73 19.12 -10.60
CA SER A 411 0.65 18.85 -11.55
C SER A 411 -0.73 18.91 -10.89
N ALA A 412 -0.88 18.30 -9.72
CA ALA A 412 -2.13 18.32 -8.96
C ALA A 412 -2.49 19.75 -8.52
N LEU A 413 -1.51 20.51 -8.03
CA LEU A 413 -1.71 21.89 -7.61
C LEU A 413 -2.11 22.81 -8.77
N ASP A 414 -1.47 22.65 -9.93
CA ASP A 414 -1.86 23.39 -11.14
C ASP A 414 -3.29 23.04 -11.57
N GLN A 415 -3.69 21.77 -11.51
CA GLN A 415 -5.06 21.35 -11.80
C GLN A 415 -6.07 21.97 -10.83
N LEU A 416 -5.74 22.01 -9.54
CA LEU A 416 -6.59 22.62 -8.53
C LEU A 416 -6.73 24.13 -8.75
N ILE A 417 -5.62 24.86 -8.90
CA ILE A 417 -5.63 26.32 -9.11
C ILE A 417 -6.41 26.68 -10.37
N ASN A 418 -6.17 25.98 -11.49
CA ASN A 418 -6.90 26.25 -12.74
C ASN A 418 -8.40 25.92 -12.63
N SER A 419 -8.78 24.96 -11.78
CA SER A 419 -10.18 24.60 -11.56
C SER A 419 -10.89 25.58 -10.63
N MET A 420 -10.17 26.19 -9.70
CA MET A 420 -10.73 27.09 -8.68
C MET A 420 -10.73 28.55 -9.12
N PHE A 421 -9.69 29.00 -9.86
CA PHE A 421 -9.54 30.39 -10.23
C PHE A 421 -9.47 30.54 -11.74
N ASP A 422 -10.46 31.25 -12.27
CA ASP A 422 -10.52 31.56 -13.69
C ASP A 422 -9.32 32.44 -14.08
N ARG A 423 -8.67 32.16 -15.22
CA ARG A 423 -7.44 32.86 -15.65
C ARG A 423 -7.64 34.38 -15.80
N HIS A 424 -8.88 34.83 -15.96
CA HIS A 424 -9.26 36.24 -16.08
C HIS A 424 -9.32 36.99 -14.74
N GLU A 425 -9.65 36.34 -13.63
CA GLU A 425 -9.62 36.94 -12.27
C GLU A 425 -8.19 37.14 -11.77
N LEU A 426 -7.31 36.17 -12.06
CA LEU A 426 -5.88 36.21 -11.73
C LEU A 426 -5.12 37.37 -12.38
N LYS A 427 -5.59 37.87 -13.54
CA LYS A 427 -5.00 39.05 -14.21
C LYS A 427 -5.47 40.39 -13.61
N LYS A 428 -6.66 40.46 -13.01
CA LYS A 428 -7.19 41.71 -12.44
C LYS A 428 -6.58 42.07 -11.08
N LYS A 429 -6.13 41.09 -10.28
CA LYS A 429 -5.67 41.32 -8.89
C LYS A 429 -4.16 41.30 -8.66
N LYS A 430 -3.33 41.14 -9.71
CA LYS A 430 -1.85 41.27 -9.61
C LYS A 430 -1.35 42.66 -9.14
N LYS A 431 -2.24 43.61 -8.83
CA LYS A 431 -1.89 44.98 -8.43
C LYS A 431 -1.85 45.22 -6.92
N TYR A 432 -2.30 44.29 -6.08
CA TYR A 432 -2.31 44.49 -4.62
C TYR A 432 -1.98 43.17 -3.91
N TYR A 433 -0.77 43.09 -3.35
CA TYR A 433 -0.48 42.71 -1.96
C TYR A 433 0.94 42.13 -1.81
N TYR A 434 1.71 42.82 -0.98
CA TYR A 434 3.00 42.44 -0.41
C TYR A 434 2.76 42.14 1.09
N HIS A 435 3.35 41.05 1.60
CA HIS A 435 3.56 40.64 3.00
C HIS A 435 2.67 41.19 4.14
N ARG A 436 1.99 40.29 4.89
CA ARG A 436 2.24 40.05 6.35
C ARG A 436 1.27 39.02 7.00
N HIS A 437 1.84 38.19 7.87
CA HIS A 437 1.25 37.45 9.00
C HIS A 437 0.01 36.57 8.75
N ILE A 438 0.26 35.33 8.33
CA ILE A 438 -0.66 34.19 8.51
C ILE A 438 -0.08 33.36 9.64
N HIS A 439 -0.54 33.53 10.89
CA HIS A 439 -0.12 32.57 11.93
C HIS A 439 -1.15 32.20 13.00
N LEU A 440 -2.31 32.87 13.13
CA LEU A 440 -3.14 32.63 14.32
C LEU A 440 -4.67 32.61 14.14
N HIS A 441 -5.22 32.81 12.94
CA HIS A 441 -6.68 32.94 12.79
C HIS A 441 -7.42 31.76 12.13
N TYR A 442 -6.72 30.76 11.59
CA TYR A 442 -7.35 29.69 10.80
C TYR A 442 -8.33 28.81 11.62
N TYR A 443 -8.14 28.71 12.95
CA TYR A 443 -9.03 27.95 13.83
C TYR A 443 -10.23 28.74 14.39
N HIS A 444 -10.24 30.07 14.27
CA HIS A 444 -11.33 30.88 14.84
C HIS A 444 -12.33 31.44 13.82
N THR A 445 -11.98 31.51 12.53
CA THR A 445 -12.86 32.03 11.47
C THR A 445 -13.38 31.00 10.47
N LEU A 446 -12.89 29.75 10.51
CA LEU A 446 -13.68 28.61 10.02
C LEU A 446 -14.75 28.34 11.07
N ASP A 447 -15.81 29.13 11.06
CA ASP A 447 -17.05 28.79 11.74
C ASP A 447 -17.64 27.55 11.04
N LEU A 448 -17.09 26.39 11.39
CA LEU A 448 -17.50 25.04 10.98
C LEU A 448 -18.99 24.80 11.28
N SER A 449 -19.61 25.61 12.15
CA SER A 449 -21.05 25.55 12.38
C SER A 449 -21.85 25.91 11.13
N HIS A 450 -21.31 26.67 10.18
CA HIS A 450 -22.06 27.07 8.98
C HIS A 450 -22.14 25.97 7.92
N LEU A 451 -21.11 25.12 7.80
CA LEU A 451 -21.15 23.90 6.96
C LEU A 451 -21.87 22.76 7.66
N GLN A 452 -21.76 22.65 8.99
CA GLN A 452 -22.54 21.69 9.78
C GLN A 452 -24.05 22.01 9.70
N LYS A 453 -24.45 23.29 9.78
CA LYS A 453 -25.85 23.73 9.61
C LYS A 453 -26.42 23.49 8.22
N VAL A 454 -25.58 23.41 7.19
CA VAL A 454 -26.01 23.04 5.82
C VAL A 454 -26.14 21.52 5.68
N ALA A 455 -25.31 20.74 6.37
CA ALA A 455 -25.40 19.27 6.39
C ALA A 455 -26.52 18.72 7.32
N ASP A 456 -26.94 19.50 8.32
CA ASP A 456 -28.03 19.16 9.24
C ASP A 456 -29.42 19.66 8.75
N GLN A 457 -29.48 20.36 7.62
CA GLN A 457 -30.70 20.75 6.89
C GLN A 457 -30.94 19.82 5.72
#